data_AF-A0A813HTZ5-F1
#
_entry.id   AF-A0A813HTZ5-F1
#
_cell.length_a   1.000
_cell.length_b   1.000
_cell.length_c   1.000
_cell.angle_alpha   90.00
_cell.angle_beta   90.00
_cell.angle_gamma   90.00
#
_symmetry.space_group_name_H-M   'P 1'
#
loop_
_entity.id
_entity.type
_entity.pdbx_description
1 polymer ?
#
loop_
_entity_poly.entity_id
_entity_poly.type
_entity_poly.pdbx_seq_one_letter_code
_entity_poly.pdbx_strand_id
1 'polypeptide(L)'
;MEAITEEWDDGDELADQDGSEEVFASLVAAVEDSALPISDRMLAAHRLLERFLHDMASDSVAGRKDTLDTLRPEQAASLVRALFDLMVEAERLPAVAVKVLWTLAAIPEAASALERSAGAVPQLLGSLRATEDPLLAGAALAVVAQIVSEVPSAAQKLFTKDGALLLRLLWRWRHELEVVEPLLFLFEVALKVPCHRSMLAVEARPAGRLPAALQSVAKEGFAAAAAAAAAGAADSASAWCAMSRRAERLAREWNCLSDILRPSE
;
A
#
# COMPACT_ATOMS: atom_id res chain seq x y z
N MET A 1 -1.13 10.76 -60.78
CA MET A 1 -0.63 9.89 -59.68
C MET A 1 -0.49 10.81 -58.50
N GLU A 2 -1.61 11.06 -57.83
CA GLU A 2 -1.75 12.09 -56.79
C GLU A 2 -1.39 11.50 -55.43
N ALA A 3 -0.55 12.23 -54.69
CA ALA A 3 -0.13 11.88 -53.35
C ALA A 3 -1.23 12.29 -52.37
N ILE A 4 -1.78 11.32 -51.65
CA ILE A 4 -2.69 11.56 -50.53
C ILE A 4 -1.81 11.79 -49.29
N THR A 5 -1.77 13.02 -48.81
CA THR A 5 -1.31 13.37 -47.47
C THR A 5 -2.47 13.15 -46.53
N GLU A 6 -2.46 12.03 -45.79
CA GLU A 6 -3.34 11.83 -44.64
C GLU A 6 -2.87 12.73 -43.49
N GLU A 7 -3.64 13.78 -43.26
CA GLU A 7 -3.62 14.64 -42.09
C GLU A 7 -4.24 13.82 -40.94
N TRP A 8 -3.46 13.52 -39.92
CA TRP A 8 -3.95 12.84 -38.71
C TRP A 8 -4.64 13.91 -37.88
N ASP A 9 -5.97 13.88 -37.90
CA ASP A 9 -6.84 14.68 -37.05
C ASP A 9 -6.74 14.11 -35.62
N ASP A 10 -5.94 14.77 -34.78
CA ASP A 10 -5.88 14.53 -33.33
C ASP A 10 -7.20 15.02 -32.71
N GLY A 11 -8.25 14.22 -32.88
CA GLY A 11 -9.53 14.35 -32.20
C GLY A 11 -9.42 13.91 -30.74
N ASP A 12 -8.77 14.74 -29.92
CA ASP A 12 -8.94 14.76 -28.46
C ASP A 12 -10.37 15.26 -28.15
N GLU A 13 -11.37 14.40 -28.34
CA GLU A 13 -12.70 14.57 -27.75
C GLU A 13 -12.82 13.67 -26.51
N LEU A 14 -12.57 14.29 -25.35
CA LEU A 14 -12.93 13.81 -24.03
C LEU A 14 -14.43 13.49 -23.99
N ALA A 15 -14.77 12.22 -24.19
CA ALA A 15 -16.11 11.70 -23.97
C ALA A 15 -16.44 11.70 -22.46
N ASP A 16 -17.12 12.77 -22.06
CA ASP A 16 -18.21 12.91 -21.11
C ASP A 16 -18.39 11.87 -19.97
N GLN A 17 -18.48 12.44 -18.77
CA GLN A 17 -18.50 11.87 -17.43
C GLN A 17 -19.78 11.10 -17.03
N ASP A 18 -20.66 10.71 -17.96
CA ASP A 18 -21.98 10.13 -17.64
C ASP A 18 -22.00 8.58 -17.59
N GLY A 19 -20.88 7.92 -17.93
CA GLY A 19 -20.74 6.44 -17.86
C GLY A 19 -19.97 5.94 -16.64
N SER A 20 -19.52 6.84 -15.77
CA SER A 20 -18.58 6.55 -14.69
C SER A 20 -19.18 5.58 -13.65
N GLU A 21 -20.35 5.90 -13.08
CA GLU A 21 -20.95 5.09 -12.00
C GLU A 21 -21.50 3.75 -12.48
N GLU A 22 -22.13 3.69 -13.66
CA GLU A 22 -22.67 2.44 -14.20
C GLU A 22 -21.56 1.43 -14.50
N VAL A 23 -20.43 1.90 -15.05
CA VAL A 23 -19.25 1.07 -15.26
C VAL A 23 -18.68 0.59 -13.92
N PHE A 24 -18.65 1.44 -12.90
CA PHE A 24 -18.17 1.06 -11.59
C PHE A 24 -19.06 -0.03 -10.95
N ALA A 25 -20.38 0.17 -10.94
CA ALA A 25 -21.34 -0.80 -10.44
C ALA A 25 -21.28 -2.13 -11.21
N SER A 26 -21.09 -2.07 -12.52
CA SER A 26 -20.90 -3.25 -13.37
C SER A 26 -19.63 -4.03 -13.00
N LEU A 27 -18.53 -3.34 -12.72
CA LEU A 27 -17.28 -3.97 -12.29
C LEU A 27 -17.42 -4.63 -10.90
N VAL A 28 -18.10 -3.97 -9.96
CA VAL A 28 -18.39 -4.56 -8.64
C VAL A 28 -19.23 -5.82 -8.80
N ALA A 29 -20.32 -5.75 -9.56
CA ALA A 29 -21.17 -6.91 -9.82
C ALA A 29 -20.41 -8.07 -10.48
N ALA A 30 -19.49 -7.77 -11.41
CA ALA A 30 -18.66 -8.76 -12.07
C ALA A 30 -17.66 -9.44 -11.11
N VAL A 31 -17.13 -8.74 -10.11
CA VAL A 31 -16.28 -9.38 -9.07
C VAL A 31 -17.10 -10.32 -8.18
N GLU A 32 -18.33 -9.91 -7.84
CA GLU A 32 -19.24 -10.63 -6.95
C GLU A 32 -19.90 -11.86 -7.61
N ASP A 33 -20.01 -11.89 -8.94
CA ASP A 33 -20.68 -12.97 -9.66
C ASP A 33 -19.82 -14.25 -9.74
N SER A 34 -20.08 -15.18 -8.81
CA SER A 34 -19.47 -16.52 -8.78
C SER A 34 -19.77 -17.39 -10.00
N ALA A 35 -20.74 -17.03 -10.85
CA ALA A 35 -21.00 -17.73 -12.11
C ALA A 35 -20.01 -17.35 -13.20
N LEU A 36 -19.32 -16.21 -13.07
CA LEU A 36 -18.30 -15.78 -14.03
C LEU A 36 -16.98 -16.55 -13.86
N PRO A 37 -16.24 -16.80 -14.96
CA PRO A 37 -14.90 -17.36 -14.88
C PRO A 37 -13.98 -16.51 -13.99
N ILE A 38 -13.06 -17.17 -13.27
CA ILE A 38 -12.05 -16.51 -12.42
C ILE A 38 -11.29 -15.43 -13.20
N SER A 39 -10.98 -15.66 -14.49
CA SER A 39 -10.30 -14.68 -15.35
C SER A 39 -11.06 -13.36 -15.47
N ASP A 40 -12.38 -13.42 -15.57
CA ASP A 40 -13.24 -12.27 -15.84
C ASP A 40 -13.47 -11.48 -14.57
N ARG A 41 -13.68 -12.19 -13.44
CA ARG A 41 -13.70 -11.62 -12.10
C ARG A 41 -12.37 -10.92 -11.77
N MET A 42 -11.25 -11.51 -12.17
CA MET A 42 -9.91 -10.92 -11.99
C MET A 42 -9.69 -9.67 -12.85
N LEU A 43 -10.17 -9.68 -14.10
CA LEU A 43 -10.13 -8.50 -14.96
C LEU A 43 -10.95 -7.36 -14.36
N ALA A 44 -12.14 -7.67 -13.83
CA ALA A 44 -12.98 -6.69 -13.15
C ALA A 44 -12.28 -6.10 -11.91
N ALA A 45 -11.70 -6.96 -11.04
CA ALA A 45 -10.94 -6.51 -9.88
C ALA A 45 -9.74 -5.63 -10.27
N HIS A 46 -9.05 -5.97 -11.36
CA HIS A 46 -7.94 -5.17 -11.87
C HIS A 46 -8.38 -3.79 -12.35
N ARG A 47 -9.48 -3.69 -13.08
CA ARG A 47 -10.04 -2.42 -13.54
C ARG A 47 -10.54 -1.56 -12.39
N LEU A 48 -11.08 -2.17 -11.33
CA LEU A 48 -11.41 -1.46 -10.08
C LEU A 48 -10.15 -0.86 -9.47
N LEU A 49 -9.06 -1.62 -9.34
CA LEU A 49 -7.79 -1.13 -8.82
C LEU A 49 -7.23 0.04 -9.64
N GLU A 50 -7.18 -0.09 -10.98
CA GLU A 50 -6.69 0.99 -11.85
C GLU A 50 -7.46 2.29 -11.63
N ARG A 51 -8.78 2.16 -11.46
CA ARG A 51 -9.66 3.30 -11.22
C ARG A 51 -9.40 3.94 -9.86
N PHE A 52 -9.29 3.15 -8.80
CA PHE A 52 -8.94 3.68 -7.48
C PHE A 52 -7.57 4.38 -7.48
N LEU A 53 -6.58 3.82 -8.18
CA LEU A 53 -5.25 4.42 -8.29
C LEU A 53 -5.27 5.72 -9.10
N HIS A 54 -6.02 5.78 -10.19
CA HIS A 54 -6.13 6.97 -11.03
C HIS A 54 -6.80 8.13 -10.28
N ASP A 55 -7.84 7.83 -9.51
CA ASP A 55 -8.55 8.83 -8.70
C ASP A 55 -7.68 9.35 -7.55
N MET A 56 -6.83 8.50 -6.95
CA MET A 56 -5.87 8.90 -5.92
C MET A 56 -4.72 9.77 -6.47
N ALA A 57 -4.32 9.55 -7.72
CA ALA A 57 -3.28 10.33 -8.40
C ALA A 57 -3.80 11.70 -8.89
N SER A 58 -5.11 11.85 -9.10
CA SER A 58 -5.73 13.15 -9.37
C SER A 58 -5.60 14.06 -8.13
N ASP A 59 -4.86 15.16 -8.27
CA ASP A 59 -4.71 16.20 -7.22
C ASP A 59 -5.99 17.03 -7.01
N SER A 60 -7.07 16.73 -7.74
CA SER A 60 -8.35 17.35 -7.49
C SER A 60 -9.02 16.72 -6.27
N VAL A 61 -9.20 17.52 -5.22
CA VAL A 61 -9.97 17.16 -4.02
C VAL A 61 -11.42 16.76 -4.36
N ALA A 62 -11.93 17.20 -5.52
CA ALA A 62 -13.24 16.82 -6.05
C ALA A 62 -13.25 15.40 -6.65
N GLY A 63 -12.28 15.01 -7.48
CA GLY A 63 -12.24 13.69 -8.11
C GLY A 63 -11.98 12.53 -7.15
N ARG A 64 -11.19 12.75 -6.08
CA ARG A 64 -11.01 11.74 -5.01
C ARG A 64 -12.29 11.44 -4.25
N LYS A 65 -13.22 12.38 -4.23
CA LYS A 65 -14.44 12.27 -3.43
C LYS A 65 -15.56 11.57 -4.21
N ASP A 66 -15.64 11.82 -5.52
CA ASP A 66 -16.76 11.36 -6.33
C ASP A 66 -16.80 9.84 -6.59
N THR A 67 -15.67 9.12 -6.72
CA THR A 67 -15.73 7.65 -6.90
C THR A 67 -15.72 6.89 -5.57
N LEU A 68 -14.98 7.38 -4.56
CA LEU A 68 -14.85 6.70 -3.27
C LEU A 68 -16.11 6.86 -2.39
N ASP A 69 -16.85 7.97 -2.50
CA ASP A 69 -18.14 8.15 -1.81
C ASP A 69 -19.28 7.29 -2.44
N THR A 70 -19.07 6.64 -3.59
CA THR A 70 -20.12 5.83 -4.26
C THR A 70 -20.30 4.42 -3.67
N LEU A 71 -19.27 3.88 -3.00
CA LEU A 71 -19.37 2.59 -2.34
C LEU A 71 -20.12 2.74 -1.02
N ARG A 72 -21.43 2.46 -1.05
CA ARG A 72 -22.18 2.32 0.21
C ARG A 72 -21.53 1.25 1.09
N PRO A 73 -21.50 1.40 2.43
CA PRO A 73 -20.81 0.48 3.32
C PRO A 73 -21.18 -1.01 3.14
N GLU A 74 -22.43 -1.29 2.76
CA GLU A 74 -22.91 -2.64 2.47
C GLU A 74 -22.30 -3.22 1.18
N GLN A 75 -22.19 -2.40 0.13
CA GLN A 75 -21.55 -2.77 -1.13
C GLN A 75 -20.04 -2.97 -0.94
N ALA A 76 -19.39 -2.12 -0.13
CA ALA A 76 -17.99 -2.30 0.22
C ALA A 76 -17.74 -3.62 0.97
N ALA A 77 -18.61 -3.97 1.93
CA ALA A 77 -18.50 -5.24 2.65
C ALA A 77 -18.69 -6.45 1.73
N SER A 78 -19.64 -6.36 0.79
CA SER A 78 -19.89 -7.40 -0.22
C SER A 78 -18.71 -7.57 -1.18
N LEU A 79 -18.18 -6.46 -1.72
CA LEU A 79 -17.00 -6.46 -2.58
C LEU A 79 -15.76 -7.02 -1.88
N VAL A 80 -15.49 -6.61 -0.63
CA VAL A 80 -14.38 -7.14 0.17
C VAL A 80 -14.48 -8.65 0.31
N ARG A 81 -15.68 -9.18 0.59
CA ARG A 81 -15.91 -10.62 0.67
C ARG A 81 -15.66 -11.32 -0.66
N ALA A 82 -16.20 -10.79 -1.76
CA ALA A 82 -16.01 -11.36 -3.08
C ALA A 82 -14.53 -11.40 -3.51
N LEU A 83 -13.77 -10.37 -3.15
CA LEU A 83 -12.32 -10.31 -3.37
C LEU A 83 -11.58 -11.39 -2.56
N PHE A 84 -11.99 -11.67 -1.31
CA PHE A 84 -11.42 -12.78 -0.54
C PHE A 84 -11.74 -14.14 -1.16
N ASP A 85 -13.00 -14.37 -1.53
CA ASP A 85 -13.42 -15.61 -2.16
C ASP A 85 -12.61 -15.83 -3.45
N LEU A 86 -12.42 -14.77 -4.25
CA LEU A 86 -11.58 -14.80 -5.46
C LEU A 86 -10.11 -15.13 -5.16
N MET A 87 -9.53 -14.58 -4.09
CA MET A 87 -8.16 -14.90 -3.67
C MET A 87 -8.01 -16.36 -3.23
N VAL A 88 -9.01 -16.93 -2.56
CA VAL A 88 -9.03 -18.34 -2.16
C VAL A 88 -9.19 -19.25 -3.37
N GLU A 89 -10.13 -18.93 -4.27
CA GLU A 89 -10.35 -19.68 -5.51
C GLU A 89 -9.11 -19.69 -6.41
N ALA A 90 -8.34 -18.59 -6.40
CA ALA A 90 -7.14 -18.40 -7.18
C ALA A 90 -5.84 -18.65 -6.40
N GLU A 91 -5.86 -19.44 -5.32
CA GLU A 91 -4.71 -19.68 -4.42
C GLU A 91 -3.42 -20.11 -5.15
N ARG A 92 -3.53 -20.74 -6.32
CA ARG A 92 -2.41 -21.23 -7.14
C ARG A 92 -1.81 -20.18 -8.06
N LEU A 93 -2.34 -18.96 -8.06
CA LEU A 93 -1.95 -17.87 -8.94
C LEU A 93 -1.41 -16.70 -8.10
N PRO A 94 -0.09 -16.64 -7.83
CA PRO A 94 0.49 -15.59 -6.98
C PRO A 94 0.15 -14.16 -7.44
N ALA A 95 0.13 -13.92 -8.75
CA ALA A 95 -0.24 -12.63 -9.32
C ALA A 95 -1.68 -12.21 -8.98
N VAL A 96 -2.59 -13.16 -8.76
CA VAL A 96 -3.96 -12.88 -8.34
C VAL A 96 -3.98 -12.35 -6.91
N ALA A 97 -3.29 -13.03 -5.99
CA ALA A 97 -3.21 -12.58 -4.60
C ALA A 97 -2.64 -11.16 -4.49
N VAL A 98 -1.58 -10.85 -5.25
CA VAL A 98 -1.00 -9.50 -5.31
C VAL A 98 -2.04 -8.47 -5.76
N LYS A 99 -2.73 -8.70 -6.89
CA LYS A 99 -3.73 -7.76 -7.41
C LYS A 99 -4.91 -7.57 -6.45
N VAL A 100 -5.41 -8.66 -5.86
CA VAL A 100 -6.51 -8.59 -4.90
C VAL A 100 -6.11 -7.80 -3.65
N LEU A 101 -4.92 -8.04 -3.10
CA LEU A 101 -4.43 -7.30 -1.93
C LEU A 101 -4.25 -5.81 -2.23
N TRP A 102 -3.71 -5.44 -3.39
CA TRP A 102 -3.66 -4.04 -3.80
C TRP A 102 -5.06 -3.42 -3.96
N THR A 103 -6.00 -4.18 -4.52
CA THR A 103 -7.40 -3.73 -4.64
C THR A 103 -8.01 -3.49 -3.26
N LEU A 104 -7.80 -4.40 -2.31
CA LEU A 104 -8.26 -4.25 -0.92
C LEU A 104 -7.61 -3.06 -0.21
N ALA A 105 -6.31 -2.83 -0.44
CA ALA A 105 -5.60 -1.69 0.15
C ALA A 105 -6.12 -0.34 -0.38
N ALA A 106 -6.67 -0.32 -1.59
CA ALA A 106 -7.20 0.89 -2.23
C ALA A 106 -8.66 1.21 -1.84
N ILE A 107 -9.37 0.31 -1.15
CA ILE A 107 -10.76 0.51 -0.69
C ILE A 107 -10.75 1.04 0.76
N PRO A 108 -11.15 2.29 1.02
CA PRO A 108 -11.12 2.88 2.37
C PRO A 108 -11.94 2.09 3.41
N GLU A 109 -13.13 1.66 3.02
CA GLU A 109 -14.08 0.93 3.87
C GLU A 109 -13.60 -0.50 4.17
N ALA A 110 -12.64 -1.02 3.40
CA ALA A 110 -12.13 -2.36 3.59
C ALA A 110 -11.45 -2.50 4.95
N ALA A 111 -10.76 -1.47 5.46
CA ALA A 111 -10.07 -1.51 6.74
C ALA A 111 -10.97 -1.98 7.90
N SER A 112 -12.16 -1.39 8.01
CA SER A 112 -13.13 -1.73 9.07
C SER A 112 -13.80 -3.08 8.84
N ALA A 113 -14.00 -3.51 7.60
CA ALA A 113 -14.51 -4.84 7.28
C ALA A 113 -13.47 -5.93 7.60
N LEU A 114 -12.21 -5.68 7.25
CA LEU A 114 -11.05 -6.56 7.43
C LEU A 114 -10.68 -6.77 8.90
N GLU A 115 -10.75 -5.73 9.73
CA GLU A 115 -10.49 -5.92 11.16
C GLU A 115 -11.63 -6.68 11.85
N ARG A 116 -12.88 -6.50 11.41
CA ARG A 116 -14.05 -7.21 11.98
C ARG A 116 -14.04 -8.71 11.69
N SER A 117 -13.39 -9.17 10.63
CA SER A 117 -13.30 -10.60 10.26
C SER A 117 -12.28 -11.41 11.11
N ALA A 118 -12.10 -11.04 12.39
CA ALA A 118 -11.33 -11.77 13.40
C ALA A 118 -9.81 -11.91 13.15
N GLY A 119 -9.18 -10.91 12.51
CA GLY A 119 -7.72 -10.75 12.56
C GLY A 119 -7.00 -10.84 11.21
N ALA A 120 -7.43 -10.04 10.23
CA ALA A 120 -6.70 -9.87 8.97
C ALA A 120 -5.23 -9.47 9.19
N VAL A 121 -4.95 -8.56 10.13
CA VAL A 121 -3.57 -8.11 10.41
C VAL A 121 -2.67 -9.28 10.87
N PRO A 122 -2.98 -10.04 11.94
CA PRO A 122 -2.17 -11.20 12.32
C PRO A 122 -1.95 -12.23 11.20
N GLN A 123 -2.96 -12.49 10.37
CA GLN A 123 -2.85 -13.42 9.25
C GLN A 123 -1.90 -12.90 8.16
N LEU A 124 -2.06 -11.64 7.75
CA LEU A 124 -1.19 -10.98 6.78
C LEU A 124 0.27 -10.93 7.30
N LEU A 125 0.47 -10.62 8.57
CA LEU A 125 1.79 -10.68 9.21
C LEU A 125 2.36 -12.11 9.23
N GLY A 126 1.51 -13.11 9.43
CA GLY A 126 1.88 -14.53 9.32
C GLY A 126 2.43 -14.85 7.92
N SER A 127 1.70 -14.47 6.88
CA SER A 127 2.10 -14.66 5.48
C SER A 127 3.39 -13.91 5.14
N LEU A 128 3.56 -12.70 5.65
CA LEU A 128 4.77 -11.88 5.46
C LEU A 128 6.05 -12.53 6.02
N ARG A 129 5.94 -13.38 7.04
CA ARG A 129 7.09 -14.13 7.58
C ARG A 129 7.55 -15.23 6.63
N ALA A 130 6.64 -15.80 5.84
CA ALA A 130 6.89 -16.95 4.99
C ALA A 130 7.20 -16.57 3.53
N THR A 131 6.73 -15.41 3.06
CA THR A 131 6.92 -15.01 1.66
C THR A 131 8.37 -14.62 1.34
N GLU A 132 8.79 -14.95 0.12
CA GLU A 132 10.00 -14.45 -0.54
C GLU A 132 9.68 -13.57 -1.76
N ASP A 133 8.40 -13.27 -1.99
CA ASP A 133 7.96 -12.40 -3.07
C ASP A 133 7.76 -10.97 -2.52
N PRO A 134 8.56 -9.98 -2.97
CA PRO A 134 8.43 -8.59 -2.54
C PRO A 134 7.14 -7.93 -3.00
N LEU A 135 6.56 -8.33 -4.14
CA LEU A 135 5.29 -7.77 -4.63
C LEU A 135 4.14 -8.21 -3.73
N LEU A 136 4.13 -9.48 -3.34
CA LEU A 136 3.16 -10.00 -2.38
C LEU A 136 3.37 -9.37 -0.99
N ALA A 137 4.63 -9.18 -0.58
CA ALA A 137 4.93 -8.52 0.68
C ALA A 137 4.45 -7.07 0.70
N GLY A 138 4.72 -6.31 -0.36
CA GLY A 138 4.28 -4.93 -0.52
C GLY A 138 2.76 -4.81 -0.48
N ALA A 139 2.05 -5.65 -1.25
CA ALA A 139 0.59 -5.66 -1.29
C ALA A 139 -0.02 -5.98 0.09
N ALA A 140 0.50 -7.00 0.79
CA ALA A 140 0.03 -7.34 2.13
C ALA A 140 0.30 -6.22 3.14
N LEU A 141 1.47 -5.57 3.06
CA LEU A 141 1.82 -4.44 3.91
C LEU A 141 0.96 -3.20 3.64
N ALA A 142 0.57 -2.96 2.39
CA ALA A 142 -0.36 -1.90 2.03
C ALA A 142 -1.75 -2.12 2.67
N VAL A 143 -2.25 -3.36 2.68
CA VAL A 143 -3.49 -3.69 3.40
C VAL A 143 -3.34 -3.47 4.91
N VAL A 144 -2.22 -3.90 5.50
CA VAL A 144 -1.96 -3.65 6.93
C VAL A 144 -1.89 -2.16 7.24
N ALA A 145 -1.21 -1.37 6.39
CA ALA A 145 -1.12 0.08 6.50
C ALA A 145 -2.50 0.74 6.50
N GLN A 146 -3.37 0.32 5.57
CA GLN A 146 -4.75 0.80 5.48
C GLN A 146 -5.57 0.43 6.72
N ILE A 147 -5.43 -0.80 7.24
CA ILE A 147 -6.17 -1.20 8.45
C ILE A 147 -5.73 -0.36 9.66
N VAL A 148 -4.43 -0.14 9.85
CA VAL A 148 -3.94 0.57 11.04
C VAL A 148 -4.07 2.08 10.97
N SER A 149 -4.21 2.67 9.78
CA SER A 149 -4.55 4.09 9.65
C SER A 149 -5.98 4.36 10.10
N GLU A 150 -6.91 3.47 9.74
CA GLU A 150 -8.35 3.65 10.01
C GLU A 150 -8.79 3.07 11.36
N VAL A 151 -8.07 2.07 11.90
CA VAL A 151 -8.47 1.37 13.12
C VAL A 151 -7.41 1.51 14.23
N PRO A 152 -7.56 2.50 15.15
CA PRO A 152 -6.57 2.78 16.19
C PRO A 152 -6.24 1.60 17.10
N SER A 153 -7.21 0.74 17.39
CA SER A 153 -7.01 -0.45 18.22
C SER A 153 -6.15 -1.51 17.52
N ALA A 154 -6.23 -1.62 16.18
CA ALA A 154 -5.37 -2.49 15.39
C ALA A 154 -3.92 -1.96 15.39
N ALA A 155 -3.75 -0.64 15.22
CA ALA A 155 -2.43 0.02 15.30
C ALA A 155 -1.75 -0.25 16.66
N GLN A 156 -2.47 -0.07 17.76
CA GLN A 156 -1.93 -0.32 19.09
C GLN A 156 -1.51 -1.78 19.29
N LYS A 157 -2.33 -2.75 18.85
CA LYS A 157 -2.00 -4.19 18.93
C LYS A 157 -0.76 -4.52 18.08
N LEU A 158 -0.71 -4.03 16.83
CA LEU A 158 0.38 -4.25 15.90
C LEU A 158 1.71 -3.78 16.50
N PHE A 159 1.81 -2.51 16.89
CA PHE A 159 3.09 -1.94 17.29
C PHE A 159 3.55 -2.40 18.68
N THR A 160 2.64 -2.84 19.55
CA THR A 160 3.01 -3.39 20.86
C THR A 160 3.53 -4.82 20.78
N LYS A 161 2.98 -5.66 19.90
CA LYS A 161 3.32 -7.09 19.81
C LYS A 161 4.27 -7.43 18.67
N ASP A 162 4.10 -6.80 17.52
CA ASP A 162 4.76 -7.19 16.26
C ASP A 162 5.68 -6.09 15.70
N GLY A 163 5.95 -5.01 16.46
CA GLY A 163 6.88 -3.95 16.05
C GLY A 163 8.27 -4.46 15.63
N ALA A 164 8.73 -5.55 16.26
CA ALA A 164 9.97 -6.24 15.89
C ALA A 164 9.96 -6.87 14.50
N LEU A 165 8.79 -7.31 14.04
CA LEU A 165 8.63 -7.87 12.70
C LEU A 165 8.76 -6.75 11.65
N LEU A 166 8.14 -5.59 11.87
CA LEU A 166 8.19 -4.47 10.93
C LEU A 166 9.64 -3.98 10.68
N LEU A 167 10.43 -3.90 11.74
CA LEU A 167 11.87 -3.56 11.64
C LEU A 167 12.66 -4.62 10.87
N ARG A 168 12.37 -5.91 11.09
CA ARG A 168 13.00 -7.01 10.34
C ARG A 168 12.60 -7.02 8.87
N LEU A 169 11.33 -6.74 8.57
CA LEU A 169 10.84 -6.62 7.20
C LEU A 169 11.50 -5.43 6.49
N LEU A 170 11.63 -4.29 7.18
CA LEU A 170 12.33 -3.12 6.65
C LEU A 170 13.79 -3.44 6.35
N TRP A 171 14.48 -4.14 7.25
CA TRP A 171 15.86 -4.57 7.00
C TRP A 171 15.96 -5.55 5.82
N ARG A 172 15.06 -6.55 5.76
CA ARG A 172 15.05 -7.58 4.72
C ARG A 172 14.82 -6.99 3.33
N TRP A 173 13.86 -6.07 3.22
CA TRP A 173 13.32 -5.58 1.96
C TRP A 173 13.68 -4.12 1.65
N ARG A 174 14.73 -3.59 2.29
CA ARG A 174 15.18 -2.19 2.15
C ARG A 174 15.51 -1.74 0.72
N HIS A 175 15.65 -2.67 -0.21
CA HIS A 175 15.93 -2.40 -1.63
C HIS A 175 14.69 -2.51 -2.53
N GLU A 176 13.51 -2.83 -1.97
CA GLU A 176 12.27 -3.03 -2.74
C GLU A 176 11.31 -1.87 -2.49
N LEU A 177 11.04 -1.08 -3.54
CA LEU A 177 10.19 0.12 -3.47
C LEU A 177 8.80 -0.21 -2.89
N GLU A 178 8.19 -1.26 -3.42
CA GLU A 178 6.83 -1.71 -3.14
C GLU A 178 6.65 -2.14 -1.68
N VAL A 179 7.76 -2.48 -1.00
CA VAL A 179 7.77 -2.88 0.41
C VAL A 179 8.16 -1.72 1.32
N VAL A 180 9.15 -0.93 0.91
CA VAL A 180 9.68 0.19 1.71
C VAL A 180 8.59 1.24 1.92
N GLU A 181 7.84 1.62 0.89
CA GLU A 181 6.81 2.64 0.98
C GLU A 181 5.75 2.35 2.07
N PRO A 182 5.05 1.21 2.07
CA PRO A 182 4.07 0.91 3.11
C PRO A 182 4.71 0.73 4.49
N LEU A 183 5.96 0.25 4.58
CA LEU A 183 6.67 0.19 5.87
C LEU A 183 6.96 1.59 6.43
N LEU A 184 7.44 2.53 5.62
CA LEU A 184 7.68 3.91 6.05
C LEU A 184 6.39 4.56 6.54
N PHE A 185 5.25 4.30 5.86
CA PHE A 185 3.94 4.74 6.35
C PHE A 185 3.59 4.14 7.71
N LEU A 186 3.78 2.83 7.91
CA LEU A 186 3.56 2.19 9.21
C LEU A 186 4.42 2.82 10.32
N PHE A 187 5.67 3.18 10.04
CA PHE A 187 6.53 3.88 11.01
C PHE A 187 6.03 5.30 11.32
N GLU A 188 5.38 5.99 10.38
CA GLU A 188 4.72 7.28 10.64
C GLU A 188 3.48 7.14 11.51
N VAL A 189 2.67 6.12 11.28
CA VAL A 189 1.51 5.82 12.13
C VAL A 189 1.99 5.49 13.55
N ALA A 190 3.06 4.68 13.67
CA ALA A 190 3.64 4.30 14.96
C ALA A 190 4.14 5.51 15.77
N LEU A 191 4.54 6.62 15.14
CA LEU A 191 4.91 7.84 15.88
C LEU A 191 3.74 8.43 16.66
N LYS A 192 2.49 8.19 16.23
CA LYS A 192 1.26 8.72 16.84
C LYS A 192 0.65 7.79 17.89
N VAL A 193 1.19 6.57 18.04
CA VAL A 193 0.69 5.55 18.96
C VAL A 193 1.67 5.41 20.12
N PRO A 194 1.22 5.20 21.37
CA PRO A 194 2.11 5.05 22.53
C PRO A 194 2.82 3.68 22.56
N CYS A 195 3.62 3.37 21.54
CA CYS A 195 4.32 2.11 21.34
C CYS A 195 5.85 2.26 21.24
N HIS A 196 6.38 3.48 21.29
CA HIS A 196 7.78 3.79 20.99
C HIS A 196 8.76 3.01 21.85
N ARG A 197 8.48 2.85 23.16
CA ARG A 197 9.33 2.04 24.06
C ARG A 197 9.43 0.58 23.60
N SER A 198 8.32 -0.03 23.18
CA SER A 198 8.32 -1.41 22.69
C SER A 198 9.10 -1.51 21.38
N MET A 199 8.85 -0.61 20.44
CA MET A 199 9.54 -0.62 19.14
C MET A 199 11.04 -0.33 19.25
N LEU A 200 11.44 0.63 20.09
CA LEU A 200 12.85 0.95 20.32
C LEU A 200 13.58 -0.14 21.11
N ALA A 201 12.91 -0.85 22.03
CA ALA A 201 13.54 -1.94 22.79
C ALA A 201 14.01 -3.11 21.90
N VAL A 202 13.39 -3.28 20.73
CA VAL A 202 13.81 -4.30 19.74
C VAL A 202 15.11 -3.90 19.06
N GLU A 203 15.33 -2.61 18.87
CA GLU A 203 16.55 -2.10 18.27
C GLU A 203 17.63 -2.00 19.36
N ALA A 204 18.35 -3.10 19.61
CA ALA A 204 19.49 -3.11 20.53
C ALA A 204 20.52 -2.05 20.10
N ARG A 205 20.62 -0.95 20.85
CA ARG A 205 21.49 0.18 20.51
C ARG A 205 22.31 0.71 21.66
N PRO A 206 23.56 1.13 21.39
CA PRO A 206 24.21 2.15 22.20
C PRO A 206 23.44 3.48 22.08
N ALA A 207 23.38 4.23 23.18
CA ALA A 207 22.78 5.56 23.28
C ALA A 207 23.13 6.49 22.08
N GLY A 208 22.13 7.19 21.53
CA GLY A 208 22.29 8.29 20.56
C GLY A 208 22.45 7.89 19.10
N ARG A 209 22.09 6.65 18.72
CA ARG A 209 22.11 6.20 17.31
C ARG A 209 20.68 6.09 16.76
N LEU A 210 20.43 6.67 15.58
CA LEU A 210 19.12 6.58 14.91
C LEU A 210 18.77 5.13 14.55
N PRO A 211 17.49 4.81 14.29
CA PRO A 211 17.02 3.59 13.63
C PRO A 211 17.94 3.09 12.51
N ALA A 212 18.75 2.06 12.78
CA ALA A 212 19.75 1.50 11.86
C ALA A 212 19.09 1.02 10.57
N ALA A 213 17.88 0.46 10.67
CA ALA A 213 17.08 0.08 9.52
C ALA A 213 16.61 1.30 8.69
N LEU A 214 16.03 2.34 9.31
CA LEU A 214 15.61 3.55 8.59
C LEU A 214 16.80 4.33 8.01
N GLN A 215 17.94 4.36 8.70
CA GLN A 215 19.18 4.95 8.19
C GLN A 215 19.72 4.20 6.98
N SER A 216 19.68 2.87 7.02
CA SER A 216 20.10 2.02 5.92
C SER A 216 19.22 2.26 4.70
N VAL A 217 17.89 2.28 4.88
CA VAL A 217 16.93 2.64 3.82
C VAL A 217 17.22 4.03 3.23
N ALA A 218 17.47 5.04 4.07
CA ALA A 218 17.81 6.38 3.60
C ALA A 218 19.09 6.38 2.75
N LYS A 219 20.19 5.81 3.25
CA LYS A 219 21.49 5.82 2.57
C LYS A 219 21.46 5.01 1.27
N GLU A 220 20.89 3.82 1.33
CA GLU A 220 20.83 2.90 0.20
C GLU A 220 19.82 3.37 -0.84
N GLY A 221 18.71 3.98 -0.41
CA GLY A 221 17.74 4.58 -1.31
C GLY A 221 18.28 5.77 -2.10
N PHE A 222 19.12 6.63 -1.50
CA PHE A 222 19.80 7.69 -2.28
C PHE A 222 20.80 7.12 -3.30
N ALA A 223 21.49 6.03 -2.96
CA ALA A 223 22.35 5.35 -3.93
C ALA A 223 21.54 4.72 -5.07
N ALA A 224 20.39 4.10 -4.76
CA ALA A 224 19.46 3.56 -5.74
C ALA A 224 18.88 4.66 -6.65
N ALA A 225 18.52 5.82 -6.09
CA ALA A 225 18.06 6.97 -6.84
C ALA A 225 19.11 7.47 -7.84
N ALA A 226 20.37 7.56 -7.42
CA ALA A 226 21.47 7.96 -8.29
C ALA A 226 21.72 6.94 -9.42
N ALA A 227 21.63 5.64 -9.11
CA ALA A 227 21.77 4.58 -10.11
C ALA A 227 20.61 4.60 -11.13
N ALA A 228 19.37 4.78 -10.67
CA ALA A 228 18.19 4.89 -11.53
C ALA A 228 18.27 6.12 -12.44
N ALA A 229 18.72 7.27 -11.91
CA ALA A 229 18.93 8.48 -12.70
C ALA A 229 20.02 8.27 -13.78
N ALA A 230 21.13 7.61 -13.43
CA ALA A 230 22.19 7.27 -14.38
C ALA A 230 21.70 6.29 -15.48
N ALA A 231 20.72 5.45 -15.17
CA ALA A 231 20.07 4.55 -16.11
C ALA A 231 18.92 5.19 -16.92
N GLY A 232 18.63 6.48 -16.72
CA GLY A 232 17.53 7.18 -17.41
C GLY A 232 16.13 6.88 -16.86
N ALA A 233 16.02 6.17 -15.72
CA ALA A 233 14.76 5.85 -15.07
C ALA A 233 14.34 6.98 -14.10
N ALA A 234 13.91 8.12 -14.66
CA ALA A 234 13.60 9.34 -13.91
C ALA A 234 12.53 9.13 -12.82
N ASP A 235 11.46 8.39 -13.12
CA ASP A 235 10.37 8.15 -12.18
C ASP A 235 10.82 7.31 -10.98
N SER A 236 11.58 6.24 -11.24
CA SER A 236 12.16 5.40 -10.18
C SER A 236 13.16 6.19 -9.33
N ALA A 237 13.99 7.03 -9.96
CA ALA A 237 14.93 7.89 -9.24
C ALA A 237 14.20 8.88 -8.31
N SER A 238 13.11 9.47 -8.80
CA SER A 238 12.26 10.38 -8.03
C SER A 238 11.62 9.67 -6.83
N ALA A 239 11.04 8.49 -7.06
CA ALA A 239 10.41 7.68 -6.02
C ALA A 239 11.41 7.30 -4.92
N TRP A 240 12.60 6.79 -5.29
CA TRP A 240 13.67 6.49 -4.35
C TRP A 240 14.14 7.72 -3.56
N CYS A 241 14.27 8.87 -4.21
CA CYS A 241 14.66 10.11 -3.54
C CYS A 241 13.61 10.55 -2.51
N ALA A 242 12.32 10.51 -2.86
CA ALA A 242 11.22 10.86 -1.96
C ALA A 242 11.18 9.94 -0.73
N MET A 243 11.25 8.62 -0.94
CA MET A 243 11.29 7.63 0.14
C MET A 243 12.52 7.78 1.04
N SER A 244 13.69 8.05 0.47
CA SER A 244 14.92 8.22 1.24
C SER A 244 14.82 9.43 2.18
N ARG A 245 14.31 10.56 1.70
CA ARG A 245 14.04 11.75 2.52
C ARG A 245 13.03 11.47 3.62
N ARG A 246 11.98 10.70 3.30
CA ARG A 246 10.96 10.26 4.26
C ARG A 246 11.59 9.40 5.37
N ALA A 247 12.44 8.44 5.01
CA ALA A 247 13.17 7.59 5.94
C ALA A 247 14.13 8.41 6.84
N GLU A 248 14.85 9.40 6.30
CA GLU A 248 15.71 10.28 7.10
C GLU A 248 14.94 11.12 8.12
N ARG A 249 13.77 11.66 7.72
CA ARG A 249 12.91 12.41 8.64
C ARG A 249 12.44 11.51 9.78
N LEU A 250 11.89 10.33 9.44
CA LEU A 250 11.46 9.33 10.41
C LEU A 250 12.59 8.94 11.37
N ALA A 251 13.78 8.64 10.84
CA ALA A 251 14.93 8.27 11.65
C ALA A 251 15.28 9.35 12.70
N ARG A 252 15.18 10.63 12.32
CA ARG A 252 15.40 11.77 13.24
C ARG A 252 14.32 11.84 14.32
N GLU A 253 13.05 11.77 13.94
CA GLU A 253 11.93 11.84 14.89
C GLU A 253 11.97 10.70 15.92
N TRP A 254 12.22 9.47 15.46
CA TRP A 254 12.38 8.31 16.34
C TRP A 254 13.58 8.45 17.29
N ASN A 255 14.68 9.06 16.85
CA ASN A 255 15.82 9.33 17.72
C ASN A 255 15.50 10.35 18.80
N CYS A 256 14.82 11.46 18.46
CA CYS A 256 14.38 12.45 19.43
C CYS A 256 13.50 11.82 20.53
N LEU A 257 12.61 10.90 20.15
CA LEU A 257 11.78 10.16 21.11
C LEU A 257 12.61 9.22 21.99
N SER A 258 13.64 8.58 21.43
CA SER A 258 14.55 7.73 22.20
C SER A 258 15.32 8.52 23.26
N ASP A 259 15.67 9.78 22.99
CA ASP A 259 16.39 10.65 23.93
C ASP A 259 15.48 11.13 25.08
N ILE A 260 14.20 11.37 24.81
CA ILE A 260 13.19 11.76 25.82
C ILE A 260 12.82 10.57 26.73
N LEU A 261 12.77 9.36 26.19
CA LEU A 261 12.29 8.17 26.91
C LEU A 261 13.36 7.51 27.78
N ARG A 262 14.59 8.02 27.81
CA ARG A 262 15.63 7.52 28.72
C ARG A 262 15.23 7.80 30.16
N PRO A 263 15.27 6.80 31.06
CA PRO A 263 15.27 7.11 32.48
C PRO A 263 16.52 7.95 32.77
N SER A 264 16.35 9.08 33.44
CA SER A 264 17.47 9.80 34.06
C SER A 264 18.20 8.81 34.95
N GLU A 265 19.42 8.42 34.57
CA GLU A 265 20.31 7.65 35.44
C GLU A 265 20.69 8.47 36.68
#